data_AF-A0A5C6G369-F1
#
_entry.id   AF-A0A5C6G369-F1
#
_cell.length_a   1.000
_cell.length_b   1.000
_cell.length_c   1.000
_cell.angle_alpha   90.00
_cell.angle_beta   90.00
_cell.angle_gamma   90.00
#
_symmetry.space_group_name_H-M   'P 1'
#
loop_
_entity.id
_entity.type
_entity.pdbx_description
1 polymer ?
#
loop_
_entity_poly.entity_id
_entity_poly.type
_entity_poly.pdbx_seq_one_letter_code
_entity_poly.pdbx_strand_id
1 'polypeptide(L)'
;MNVLRARGLKYILGFNEPDHADQADMTVARAVDSHIKYLNQDSDVAIGSPAVTSNEAGSTRDNPKSLDWLRGFLELCGQRGCKVDFCVVHWYGSTTQADAMISFLHRAHDACPGKPLWLTEFSATGSSDEVEIFMMKVLPILDSLQFIQRYAWFMTAVGNLLQSPDTLSSYGEKYASL
;
A
#
# COMPACT_ATOMS: atom_id res chain seq x y z
N MET A 1 -26.29 -5.86 7.89
CA MET A 1 -25.66 -5.39 6.65
C MET A 1 -25.29 -3.93 6.84
N ASN A 2 -24.00 -3.64 7.00
CA ASN A 2 -23.51 -2.27 7.16
C ASN A 2 -23.79 -1.40 5.91
N VAL A 3 -23.68 -0.08 6.07
CA VAL A 3 -23.94 0.89 4.98
C VAL A 3 -23.01 0.69 3.78
N LEU A 4 -21.79 0.22 4.02
CA LEU A 4 -20.78 -0.02 2.97
C LEU A 4 -21.26 -1.14 2.04
N ARG A 5 -21.66 -2.29 2.59
CA ARG A 5 -22.15 -3.42 1.80
C ARG A 5 -23.50 -3.11 1.14
N ALA A 6 -24.36 -2.32 1.78
CA ALA A 6 -25.59 -1.81 1.17
C ALA A 6 -25.33 -0.95 -0.08
N ARG A 7 -24.16 -0.33 -0.18
CA ARG A 7 -23.71 0.42 -1.35
C ARG A 7 -22.86 -0.39 -2.33
N GLY A 8 -22.75 -1.71 -2.12
CA GLY A 8 -21.95 -2.59 -2.97
C GLY A 8 -20.44 -2.51 -2.74
N LEU A 9 -19.98 -1.80 -1.70
CA LEU A 9 -18.56 -1.75 -1.33
C LEU A 9 -18.14 -3.09 -0.72
N LYS A 10 -16.95 -3.55 -1.10
CA LYS A 10 -16.39 -4.85 -0.68
C LYS A 10 -15.16 -4.72 0.21
N TYR A 11 -14.52 -3.56 0.22
CA TYR A 11 -13.24 -3.32 0.87
C TYR A 11 -13.22 -1.95 1.54
N ILE A 12 -12.44 -1.83 2.60
CA ILE A 12 -12.08 -0.56 3.24
C ILE A 12 -10.58 -0.56 3.53
N LEU A 13 -9.91 0.57 3.30
CA LEU A 13 -8.50 0.77 3.61
C LEU A 13 -8.35 1.36 5.02
N GLY A 14 -7.25 1.02 5.70
CA GLY A 14 -6.89 1.59 6.98
C GLY A 14 -6.34 3.02 6.87
N PHE A 15 -5.65 3.46 7.93
CA PHE A 15 -5.02 4.78 7.97
C PHE A 15 -3.85 4.89 6.99
N ASN A 16 -3.64 6.08 6.42
CA ASN A 16 -2.56 6.35 5.46
C ASN A 16 -1.26 6.70 6.18
N GLU A 17 -0.20 5.91 5.95
CA GLU A 17 1.17 6.15 6.41
C GLU A 17 1.27 6.56 7.90
N PRO A 18 0.72 5.75 8.83
CA PRO A 18 0.81 6.05 10.25
C PRO A 18 2.24 5.99 10.80
N ASP A 19 3.16 5.37 10.07
CA ASP A 19 4.59 5.30 10.34
C ASP A 19 5.35 6.55 9.87
N HIS A 20 4.67 7.53 9.27
CA HIS A 20 5.26 8.78 8.79
C HIS A 20 4.67 10.01 9.50
N ALA A 21 5.54 10.87 10.04
CA ALA A 21 5.16 12.01 10.88
C ALA A 21 4.31 13.08 10.17
N ASP A 22 4.50 13.26 8.86
CA ASP A 22 3.73 14.23 8.06
C ASP A 22 2.40 13.68 7.52
N GLN A 23 2.01 12.46 7.93
CA GLN A 23 0.84 11.74 7.42
C GLN A 23 -0.15 11.49 8.56
N ALA A 24 -0.64 10.25 8.75
CA ALA A 24 -1.54 9.97 9.87
C ALA A 24 -0.84 10.05 11.24
N ASP A 25 0.49 9.86 11.29
CA ASP A 25 1.33 9.94 12.49
C ASP A 25 0.71 9.26 13.72
N MET A 26 0.75 7.92 13.71
CA MET A 26 0.12 7.12 14.73
C MET A 26 1.10 6.11 15.31
N THR A 27 1.19 6.10 16.63
CA THR A 27 1.75 4.94 17.33
C THR A 27 0.91 3.70 17.02
N VAL A 28 1.55 2.53 17.06
CA VAL A 28 0.88 1.23 16.89
C VAL A 28 -0.35 1.10 17.81
N ALA A 29 -0.22 1.48 19.09
CA ALA A 29 -1.33 1.40 20.04
C ALA A 29 -2.52 2.27 19.63
N ARG A 30 -2.27 3.53 19.23
CA ARG A 30 -3.30 4.46 18.77
C ARG A 30 -3.97 3.95 17.49
N ALA A 31 -3.20 3.39 16.57
CA ALA A 31 -3.72 2.82 15.33
C ALA A 31 -4.63 1.61 15.61
N VAL A 32 -4.24 0.69 16.50
CA VAL A 32 -5.08 -0.45 16.90
C VAL A 32 -6.37 0.01 17.58
N ASP A 33 -6.29 0.93 18.54
CA ASP A 33 -7.49 1.48 19.20
C ASP A 33 -8.46 2.09 18.19
N SER A 34 -7.93 2.87 17.24
CA SER A 34 -8.73 3.53 16.21
C SER A 34 -9.30 2.53 15.20
N HIS A 35 -8.53 1.51 14.82
CA HIS A 35 -8.98 0.44 13.92
C HIS A 35 -10.16 -0.33 14.52
N ILE A 36 -10.07 -0.70 15.80
CA ILE A 36 -11.16 -1.38 16.51
C ILE A 36 -12.40 -0.48 16.61
N LYS A 37 -12.20 0.80 16.92
CA LYS A 37 -13.30 1.75 17.10
C LYS A 37 -14.03 2.05 15.80
N TYR A 38 -13.30 2.24 14.69
CA TYR A 38 -13.86 2.80 13.46
C TYR A 38 -13.99 1.80 12.31
N LEU A 39 -13.14 0.76 12.23
CA LEU A 39 -13.10 -0.15 11.08
C LEU A 39 -13.67 -1.53 11.40
N ASN A 40 -13.39 -2.09 12.57
CA ASN A 40 -13.89 -3.41 12.96
C ASN A 40 -15.42 -3.54 12.95
N GLN A 41 -16.14 -2.43 13.12
CA GLN A 41 -17.61 -2.40 13.06
C GLN A 41 -18.13 -2.74 11.65
N ASP A 42 -17.31 -2.55 10.62
CA ASP A 42 -17.60 -2.86 9.22
C ASP A 42 -17.19 -4.29 8.84
N SER A 43 -17.41 -5.25 9.74
CA SER A 43 -17.00 -6.66 9.57
C SER A 43 -17.63 -7.37 8.35
N ASP A 44 -18.65 -6.79 7.73
CA ASP A 44 -19.30 -7.25 6.50
C ASP A 44 -18.49 -7.00 5.22
N VAL A 45 -17.41 -6.20 5.27
CA VAL A 45 -16.47 -5.96 4.17
C VAL A 45 -15.05 -6.41 4.57
N ALA A 46 -14.16 -6.54 3.59
CA ALA A 46 -12.76 -6.85 3.85
C ALA A 46 -12.00 -5.58 4.28
N ILE A 47 -11.22 -5.67 5.36
CA ILE A 47 -10.54 -4.54 5.99
C ILE A 47 -9.03 -4.66 5.77
N GLY A 48 -8.44 -3.64 5.17
CA GLY A 48 -6.99 -3.51 5.02
C GLY A 48 -6.32 -3.07 6.31
N SER A 49 -5.06 -3.46 6.51
CA SER A 49 -4.21 -2.80 7.50
C SER A 49 -4.08 -1.30 7.18
N PRO A 50 -3.58 -0.48 8.12
CA PRO A 50 -2.98 0.79 7.77
C PRO A 50 -1.89 0.60 6.71
N ALA A 51 -1.79 1.56 5.79
CA ALA A 51 -0.83 1.54 4.69
C ALA A 51 0.50 2.11 5.17
N VAL A 52 1.52 1.28 5.33
CA VAL A 52 2.86 1.75 5.74
C VAL A 52 3.71 2.18 4.56
N THR A 53 4.67 3.08 4.78
CA THR A 53 5.62 3.49 3.73
C THR A 53 6.61 2.35 3.37
N SER A 54 7.65 2.66 2.61
CA SER A 54 8.81 1.77 2.37
C SER A 54 10.08 2.22 3.12
N ASN A 55 9.96 2.95 4.24
CA ASN A 55 11.11 3.40 5.01
C ASN A 55 11.74 2.24 5.80
N GLU A 56 12.86 1.75 5.28
CA GLU A 56 13.61 0.63 5.87
C GLU A 56 14.99 1.07 6.41
N ALA A 57 15.32 2.36 6.30
CA ALA A 57 16.62 2.93 6.66
C ALA A 57 16.53 3.79 7.92
N GLY A 58 17.26 3.38 8.97
CA GLY A 58 17.23 4.06 10.27
C GLY A 58 15.90 3.82 11.01
N SER A 59 15.96 3.69 12.32
CA SER A 59 14.76 3.66 13.15
C SER A 59 14.96 4.51 14.39
N THR A 60 14.07 5.46 14.64
CA THR A 60 13.91 6.07 15.96
C THR A 60 12.64 5.53 16.59
N ARG A 61 12.42 5.81 17.88
CA ARG A 61 11.15 5.49 18.54
C ARG A 61 9.96 6.12 17.81
N ASP A 62 10.17 7.28 17.22
CA ASP A 62 9.13 8.09 16.58
C ASP A 62 9.09 7.89 15.05
N ASN A 63 10.03 7.12 14.49
CA ASN A 63 10.07 6.71 13.08
C ASN A 63 10.66 5.28 13.00
N PRO A 64 9.88 4.25 13.35
CA PRO A 64 10.30 2.86 13.19
C PRO A 64 10.40 2.51 11.70
N LYS A 65 11.12 1.43 11.37
CA LYS A 65 11.04 0.87 10.02
C LYS A 65 9.59 0.49 9.71
N SER A 66 9.13 0.77 8.50
CA SER A 66 7.74 0.59 8.07
C SER A 66 7.24 -0.84 8.30
N LEU A 67 8.06 -1.84 7.96
CA LEU A 67 7.67 -3.24 8.20
C LEU A 67 7.69 -3.65 9.68
N ASP A 68 8.48 -2.99 10.53
CA ASP A 68 8.44 -3.23 11.98
C ASP A 68 7.19 -2.61 12.61
N TRP A 69 6.78 -1.43 12.13
CA TRP A 69 5.49 -0.82 12.51
C TRP A 69 4.32 -1.74 12.14
N LEU A 70 4.31 -2.26 10.90
CA LEU A 70 3.26 -3.18 10.44
C LEU A 70 3.20 -4.46 11.27
N ARG A 71 4.34 -5.08 11.58
CA ARG A 71 4.39 -6.27 12.46
C ARG A 71 3.83 -5.97 13.84
N GLY A 72 4.25 -4.86 14.46
CA GLY A 72 3.74 -4.44 15.76
C GLY A 72 2.23 -4.18 15.75
N PHE A 73 1.72 -3.55 14.69
CA PHE A 73 0.30 -3.36 14.49
C PHE A 73 -0.43 -4.71 14.41
N LEU A 74 -0.01 -5.63 13.54
CA LEU A 74 -0.66 -6.93 13.37
C LEU A 74 -0.62 -7.78 14.64
N GLU A 75 0.50 -7.78 15.37
CA GLU A 75 0.65 -8.49 16.64
C GLU A 75 -0.34 -7.96 17.69
N LEU A 76 -0.32 -6.65 17.94
CA LEU A 76 -1.22 -6.04 18.92
C LEU A 76 -2.68 -6.16 18.50
N CYS A 77 -2.97 -6.09 17.19
CA CYS A 77 -4.30 -6.31 16.67
C CYS A 77 -4.78 -7.74 16.92
N GLY A 78 -3.92 -8.75 16.69
CA GLY A 78 -4.23 -10.14 16.98
C GLY A 78 -4.54 -10.38 18.47
N GLN A 79 -3.75 -9.77 19.36
CA GLN A 79 -3.99 -9.82 20.81
C GLN A 79 -5.33 -9.18 21.23
N ARG A 80 -5.81 -8.19 20.46
CA ARG A 80 -7.03 -7.43 20.78
C ARG A 80 -8.25 -7.80 19.95
N GLY A 81 -8.17 -8.83 19.11
CA GLY A 81 -9.29 -9.29 18.29
C GLY A 81 -9.68 -8.31 17.17
N CYS A 82 -8.71 -7.58 16.62
CA CYS A 82 -8.93 -6.83 15.38
C CYS A 82 -9.25 -7.74 14.20
N LYS A 83 -9.97 -7.21 13.22
CA LYS A 83 -10.12 -7.81 11.90
C LYS A 83 -9.21 -7.11 10.90
N VAL A 84 -8.31 -7.88 10.27
CA VAL A 84 -7.47 -7.45 9.15
C VAL A 84 -7.46 -8.59 8.13
N ASP A 85 -7.95 -8.30 6.93
CA ASP A 85 -8.15 -9.28 5.85
C ASP A 85 -7.01 -9.25 4.82
N PHE A 86 -6.33 -8.11 4.66
CA PHE A 86 -5.17 -7.92 3.78
C PHE A 86 -4.25 -6.83 4.36
N CYS A 87 -2.95 -6.86 4.05
CA CYS A 87 -2.06 -5.75 4.43
C CYS A 87 -1.80 -4.81 3.27
N VAL A 88 -1.49 -3.56 3.62
CA VAL A 88 -1.35 -2.46 2.69
C VAL A 88 0.03 -1.84 2.87
N VAL A 89 0.73 -1.64 1.77
CA VAL A 89 2.08 -1.04 1.75
C VAL A 89 2.20 -0.07 0.59
N HIS A 90 3.08 0.91 0.75
CA HIS A 90 3.51 1.83 -0.29
C HIS A 90 4.97 1.62 -0.65
N TRP A 91 5.35 2.03 -1.85
CA TRP A 91 6.76 2.05 -2.26
C TRP A 91 7.10 3.24 -3.13
N TYR A 92 8.18 3.94 -2.78
CA TYR A 92 8.68 5.09 -3.53
C TYR A 92 10.19 4.96 -3.75
N GLY A 93 10.65 5.14 -4.99
CA GLY A 93 12.07 5.07 -5.32
C GLY A 93 12.42 5.65 -6.68
N SER A 94 13.47 5.16 -7.31
CA SER A 94 13.86 5.50 -8.68
C SER A 94 13.61 4.36 -9.67
N THR A 95 13.60 4.68 -10.96
CA THR A 95 13.43 3.70 -12.05
C THR A 95 14.53 2.63 -12.08
N THR A 96 15.68 2.88 -11.43
CA THR A 96 16.76 1.91 -11.28
C THR A 96 16.57 0.93 -10.12
N GLN A 97 15.55 1.10 -9.29
CA GLN A 97 15.34 0.34 -8.05
C GLN A 97 14.23 -0.72 -8.14
N ALA A 98 13.87 -1.18 -9.35
CA ALA A 98 12.84 -2.21 -9.55
C ALA A 98 13.07 -3.46 -8.70
N ASP A 99 14.31 -3.97 -8.64
CA ASP A 99 14.61 -5.19 -7.88
C ASP A 99 14.52 -4.95 -6.36
N ALA A 100 14.82 -3.72 -5.90
CA ALA A 100 14.64 -3.33 -4.51
C ALA A 100 13.14 -3.24 -4.14
N MET A 101 12.28 -2.76 -5.05
CA MET A 101 10.83 -2.79 -4.88
C MET A 101 10.33 -4.23 -4.71
N ILE A 102 10.71 -5.13 -5.63
CA ILE A 102 10.28 -6.54 -5.56
C ILE A 102 10.78 -7.21 -4.27
N SER A 103 12.03 -6.95 -3.88
CA SER A 103 12.58 -7.43 -2.60
C SER A 103 11.79 -6.91 -1.39
N PHE A 104 11.40 -5.63 -1.39
CA PHE A 104 10.55 -5.06 -0.35
C PHE A 104 9.19 -5.75 -0.28
N LEU A 105 8.53 -6.01 -1.42
CA LEU A 105 7.23 -6.68 -1.46
C LEU A 105 7.26 -8.10 -0.87
N HIS A 106 8.35 -8.86 -1.12
CA HIS A 106 8.53 -10.15 -0.47
C HIS A 106 8.66 -10.02 1.05
N ARG A 107 9.47 -9.07 1.54
CA ARG A 107 9.60 -8.84 2.99
C ARG A 107 8.31 -8.32 3.62
N ALA A 108 7.53 -7.53 2.90
CA ALA A 108 6.21 -7.08 3.31
C ALA A 108 5.24 -8.26 3.42
N HIS A 109 5.34 -9.24 2.52
CA HIS A 109 4.49 -10.42 2.55
C HIS A 109 4.83 -11.30 3.75
N ASP A 110 6.12 -11.47 4.05
CA ASP A 110 6.59 -12.16 5.25
C ASP A 110 6.12 -11.46 6.55
N ALA A 111 6.04 -10.12 6.53
CA ALA A 111 5.49 -9.33 7.64
C ALA A 111 3.96 -9.45 7.77
N CYS A 112 3.27 -9.96 6.75
CA CYS A 112 1.81 -10.10 6.67
C CYS A 112 1.38 -11.57 6.51
N PRO A 113 1.68 -12.45 7.49
CA PRO A 113 1.54 -13.89 7.31
C PRO A 113 0.09 -14.32 7.05
N GLY A 114 -0.08 -15.14 6.01
CA GLY A 114 -1.37 -15.76 5.66
C GLY A 114 -2.40 -14.79 5.09
N LYS A 115 -1.99 -13.60 4.64
CA LYS A 115 -2.87 -12.61 4.03
C LYS A 115 -2.27 -12.06 2.74
N PRO A 116 -3.10 -11.66 1.76
CA PRO A 116 -2.61 -10.98 0.58
C PRO A 116 -2.13 -9.57 0.92
N LEU A 117 -1.31 -9.03 0.02
CA LEU A 117 -0.82 -7.66 0.02
C LEU A 117 -1.54 -6.82 -1.03
N TRP A 118 -1.78 -5.56 -0.69
CA TRP A 118 -2.17 -4.50 -1.62
C TRP A 118 -1.05 -3.44 -1.64
N LEU A 119 -0.53 -3.17 -2.83
CA LEU A 119 0.43 -2.08 -3.07
C LEU A 119 -0.35 -0.83 -3.51
N THR A 120 -0.94 -0.11 -2.57
CA THR A 120 -1.90 0.97 -2.88
C THR A 120 -1.26 2.23 -3.42
N GLU A 121 0.05 2.38 -3.24
CA GLU A 121 0.84 3.42 -3.88
C GLU A 121 2.20 2.84 -4.28
N PHE A 122 2.56 3.01 -5.55
CA PHE A 122 3.95 2.89 -5.96
C PHE A 122 4.30 3.87 -7.07
N SER A 123 5.50 4.43 -7.01
CA SER A 123 6.03 5.25 -8.10
C SER A 123 7.55 5.22 -8.14
N ALA A 124 8.10 5.60 -9.29
CA ALA A 124 9.53 5.68 -9.52
C ALA A 124 9.89 7.04 -10.13
N THR A 125 10.92 7.68 -9.59
CA THR A 125 11.51 8.90 -10.15
C THR A 125 12.40 8.58 -11.36
N GLY A 126 12.24 9.34 -12.43
CA GLY A 126 12.95 9.21 -13.70
C GLY A 126 12.28 10.07 -14.78
N SER A 127 12.88 10.11 -15.96
CA SER A 127 12.22 10.62 -17.17
C SER A 127 11.01 9.76 -17.56
N SER A 128 10.11 10.29 -18.39
CA SER A 128 8.92 9.53 -18.83
C SER A 128 9.29 8.20 -19.50
N ASP A 129 10.34 8.17 -20.32
CA ASP A 129 10.81 6.95 -21.00
C ASP A 129 11.36 5.93 -20.00
N GLU A 130 12.09 6.38 -18.97
CA GLU A 130 12.59 5.50 -17.91
C GLU A 130 11.46 4.94 -17.05
N VAL A 131 10.43 5.74 -16.77
CA VAL A 131 9.23 5.28 -16.05
C VAL A 131 8.46 4.26 -16.88
N GLU A 132 8.37 4.47 -18.19
CA GLU A 132 7.75 3.51 -19.12
C GLU A 132 8.46 2.15 -19.07
N ILE A 133 9.80 2.15 -19.18
CA ILE A 133 10.62 0.94 -19.09
C ILE A 133 10.48 0.29 -17.72
N PHE A 134 10.42 1.08 -16.65
CA PHE A 134 10.18 0.58 -15.30
C PHE A 134 8.84 -0.16 -15.21
N MET A 135 7.75 0.44 -15.72
CA MET A 135 6.41 -0.18 -15.75
C MET A 135 6.40 -1.49 -16.54
N MET A 136 7.02 -1.51 -17.72
CA MET A 136 7.14 -2.72 -18.54
C MET A 136 7.87 -3.86 -17.82
N LYS A 137 8.77 -3.54 -16.89
CA LYS A 137 9.45 -4.53 -16.04
C LYS A 137 8.58 -4.96 -14.85
N VAL A 138 8.00 -4.01 -14.11
CA VAL A 138 7.41 -4.32 -12.80
C VAL A 138 5.96 -4.81 -12.88
N LEU A 139 5.13 -4.31 -13.79
CA LEU A 139 3.71 -4.69 -13.84
C LEU A 139 3.52 -6.19 -14.11
N PRO A 140 4.21 -6.82 -15.10
CA PRO A 140 4.10 -8.26 -15.31
C PRO A 140 4.59 -9.08 -14.11
N ILE A 141 5.58 -8.57 -13.37
CA ILE A 141 6.04 -9.21 -12.13
C ILE A 141 4.94 -9.12 -11.07
N LEU A 142 4.37 -7.94 -10.83
CA LEU A 142 3.28 -7.76 -9.87
C LEU A 142 2.09 -8.68 -10.18
N ASP A 143 1.70 -8.83 -11.44
CA ASP A 143 0.62 -9.74 -11.85
C ASP A 143 0.96 -11.22 -11.61
N SER A 144 2.24 -11.58 -11.67
CA SER A 144 2.71 -12.95 -11.42
C SER A 144 2.82 -13.31 -9.93
N LEU A 145 2.96 -12.30 -9.04
CA LEU A 145 3.12 -12.51 -7.61
C LEU A 145 1.76 -12.80 -6.98
N GLN A 146 1.45 -14.08 -6.73
CA GLN A 146 0.15 -14.52 -6.18
C GLN A 146 -0.25 -13.87 -4.85
N PHE A 147 0.72 -13.38 -4.07
CA PHE A 147 0.44 -12.67 -2.83
C PHE A 147 0.08 -11.19 -3.02
N ILE A 148 0.36 -10.59 -4.19
CA ILE A 148 -0.10 -9.25 -4.56
C ILE A 148 -1.50 -9.39 -5.14
N GLN A 149 -2.51 -8.95 -4.39
CA GLN A 149 -3.91 -9.02 -4.85
C GLN A 149 -4.31 -7.79 -5.66
N ARG A 150 -3.75 -6.62 -5.34
CA ARG A 150 -4.01 -5.35 -6.01
C ARG A 150 -2.80 -4.44 -5.92
N TYR A 151 -2.65 -3.57 -6.90
CA TYR A 151 -1.69 -2.48 -6.88
C TYR A 151 -2.27 -1.23 -7.55
N ALA A 152 -1.74 -0.05 -7.24
CA ALA A 152 -2.10 1.21 -7.89
C ALA A 152 -0.87 2.12 -8.05
N TRP A 153 -0.59 2.53 -9.28
CA TRP A 153 0.46 3.51 -9.54
C TRP A 153 0.08 4.86 -8.91
N PHE A 154 1.05 5.53 -8.31
CA PHE A 154 0.88 6.86 -7.75
C PHE A 154 1.33 7.94 -8.76
N MET A 155 0.42 8.65 -9.43
CA MET A 155 -1.05 8.59 -9.34
C MET A 155 -1.74 9.06 -10.62
N THR A 156 -3.06 8.94 -10.68
CA THR A 156 -3.87 9.48 -11.78
C THR A 156 -3.99 11.01 -11.64
N ALA A 157 -3.02 11.74 -12.19
CA ALA A 157 -2.99 13.20 -12.16
C ALA A 157 -2.28 13.78 -13.39
N VAL A 158 -2.57 15.05 -13.70
CA VAL A 158 -1.87 15.81 -14.76
C VAL A 158 -0.40 15.99 -14.37
N GLY A 159 0.49 15.71 -15.31
CA GLY A 159 1.93 15.62 -15.06
C GLY A 159 2.36 14.26 -14.51
N ASN A 160 1.43 13.31 -14.38
CA ASN A 160 1.69 11.93 -14.01
C ASN A 160 1.14 10.95 -15.09
N LEU A 161 0.23 10.03 -14.73
CA LEU A 161 -0.47 9.18 -15.71
C LEU A 161 -1.29 9.96 -16.74
N LEU A 162 -1.57 11.25 -16.48
CA LEU A 162 -2.29 12.12 -17.40
C LEU A 162 -1.34 13.21 -17.92
N GLN A 163 -1.37 13.43 -19.23
CA GLN A 163 -0.74 14.60 -19.86
C GLN A 163 -1.64 15.85 -19.75
N SER A 164 -2.95 15.65 -19.75
CA SER A 164 -3.99 16.68 -19.57
C SER A 164 -5.23 16.03 -18.92
N PRO A 165 -6.26 16.78 -18.49
CA PRO A 165 -7.44 16.19 -17.85
C PRO A 165 -8.12 15.07 -18.65
N ASP A 166 -8.01 15.10 -19.98
CA ASP A 166 -8.71 14.18 -20.88
C ASP A 166 -7.75 13.28 -21.68
N THR A 167 -6.44 13.32 -21.44
CA THR A 167 -5.44 12.55 -22.22
C THR A 167 -4.39 11.89 -21.33
N LEU A 168 -4.12 10.61 -21.57
CA LEU A 168 -3.05 9.87 -20.92
C LEU A 168 -1.67 10.45 -21.30
N SER A 169 -0.68 10.30 -20.41
CA SER A 169 0.74 10.46 -20.75
C SER A 169 1.27 9.19 -21.42
N SER A 170 2.51 9.20 -21.93
CA SER A 170 3.11 8.00 -22.56
C SER A 170 3.10 6.79 -21.63
N TYR A 171 3.56 6.95 -20.39
CA TYR A 171 3.52 5.86 -19.41
C TYR A 171 2.11 5.67 -18.81
N GLY A 172 1.24 6.68 -18.89
CA GLY A 172 -0.20 6.51 -18.63
C GLY A 172 -0.85 5.49 -19.57
N GLU A 173 -0.53 5.56 -20.86
CA GLU A 173 -0.98 4.58 -21.86
C GLU A 173 -0.43 3.18 -21.57
N LYS A 174 0.83 3.06 -21.13
CA LYS A 174 1.39 1.77 -20.71
C LYS A 174 0.70 1.20 -19.49
N TYR A 175 0.49 2.00 -18.45
CA TYR A 175 -0.20 1.54 -17.25
C TYR A 175 -1.63 1.07 -17.52
N ALA A 176 -2.31 1.65 -18.51
CA ALA A 176 -3.65 1.27 -18.90
C ALA A 176 -3.73 0.06 -19.85
N SER A 177 -2.63 -0.38 -20.45
CA SER A 177 -2.61 -1.42 -21.50
C SER A 177 -1.84 -2.69 -21.16
N LEU A 178 -1.00 -2.66 -20.12
CA LEU A 178 -0.33 -3.82 -19.54
C LEU A 178 -1.24 -4.48 -18.50
#